data_AF-N9XF73-F1
#
_entry.id   AF-N9XF73-F1
#
_cell.length_a   1.000
_cell.length_b   1.000
_cell.length_c   1.000
_cell.angle_alpha   90.00
_cell.angle_beta   90.00
_cell.angle_gamma   90.00
#
_symmetry.space_group_name_H-M   'P 1'
#
loop_
_entity.id
_entity.type
_entity.pdbx_description
1 polymer ?
#
loop_
_entity_poly.entity_id
_entity_poly.type
_entity_poly.pdbx_seq_one_letter_code
_entity_poly.pdbx_strand_id
1 'polypeptide(L)'
;MAIIRCLPGTKSLKNQLKYLEKEGKTLKELKEGINCTTDNIEKEFNIVKEMYNKKEGKQYYHYTQAFSKTDKITPEKAHEIGKEWIEKNIKGYQIYLVTHIDKEHIHNHFLINSVSIEDGKKLQISPKKLEKMKIESNKICEREHLKKIDLNKKSSIFKTDGEYRIEKRGQETWKGELREVIELELKKSKNLEDFRENLKEKYDVETRVTKNTISYKHPTQNRAVRGKRLGENYTKESVLNELNKQADRTISERNNGGREKNISKRTVEGAEQNKQTGIRKQSFEGNFNRIYGSIGEIERGAKQFSIKAREEEQRAREESERIRREQQNSRKELEQRAREDRRKYKTRGFNLER
;
A
#
# COMPACT_ATOMS: atom_id res chain seq x y z
N MET A 1 -9.24 -11.66 -1.43
CA MET A 1 -9.09 -10.25 -1.83
C MET A 1 -8.15 -10.17 -2.99
N ALA A 2 -8.67 -10.12 -4.22
CA ALA A 2 -7.87 -10.00 -5.42
C ALA A 2 -7.68 -8.52 -5.84
N ILE A 3 -6.54 -7.90 -5.51
CA ILE A 3 -6.23 -6.54 -5.95
C ILE A 3 -5.75 -6.58 -7.40
N ILE A 4 -6.49 -5.90 -8.29
CA ILE A 4 -6.09 -5.74 -9.70
C ILE A 4 -5.32 -4.44 -9.90
N ARG A 5 -4.11 -4.54 -10.46
CA ARG A 5 -3.28 -3.38 -10.83
C ARG A 5 -2.73 -3.51 -12.24
N CYS A 6 -2.76 -2.40 -12.99
CA CYS A 6 -2.03 -2.25 -14.24
C CYS A 6 -0.63 -1.73 -13.91
N LEU A 7 0.40 -2.47 -14.33
CA LEU A 7 1.78 -2.11 -14.15
C LEU A 7 2.31 -1.37 -15.38
N PRO A 8 3.25 -0.43 -15.20
CA PRO A 8 3.84 0.30 -16.31
C PRO A 8 4.69 -0.66 -17.17
N GLY A 9 4.42 -0.71 -18.47
CA GLY A 9 5.16 -1.52 -19.45
C GLY A 9 6.44 -0.82 -19.91
N THR A 10 7.35 -0.51 -18.98
CA THR A 10 8.60 0.22 -19.27
C THR A 10 9.72 -0.67 -19.81
N LYS A 11 9.63 -1.98 -19.56
CA LYS A 11 10.62 -2.96 -20.04
C LYS A 11 10.21 -3.46 -21.42
N SER A 12 11.18 -3.98 -22.18
CA SER A 12 10.87 -4.77 -23.37
C SER A 12 10.13 -6.06 -22.97
N LEU A 13 9.31 -6.59 -23.89
CA LEU A 13 8.55 -7.83 -23.67
C LEU A 13 9.49 -8.99 -23.26
N LYS A 14 10.62 -9.16 -23.95
CA LYS A 14 11.68 -10.11 -23.61
C LYS A 14 12.15 -10.01 -22.16
N ASN A 15 12.51 -8.80 -21.73
CA ASN A 15 13.02 -8.55 -20.39
C ASN A 15 11.93 -8.76 -19.33
N GLN A 16 10.67 -8.49 -19.69
CA GLN A 16 9.55 -8.74 -18.81
C GLN A 16 9.28 -10.24 -18.63
N LEU A 17 9.27 -11.02 -19.72
CA LEU A 17 9.14 -12.48 -19.67
C LEU A 17 10.26 -13.11 -18.82
N LYS A 18 11.51 -12.75 -19.10
CA LYS A 18 12.67 -13.21 -18.31
C LYS A 18 12.54 -12.87 -16.82
N TYR A 19 11.94 -11.73 -16.49
CA TYR A 19 11.71 -11.33 -15.10
C TYR A 19 10.59 -12.13 -14.42
N LEU A 20 9.51 -12.43 -15.14
CA LEU A 20 8.38 -13.22 -14.64
C LEU A 20 8.75 -14.69 -14.46
N GLU A 21 9.63 -15.21 -15.31
CA GLU A 21 10.02 -16.62 -15.32
C GLU A 21 11.31 -16.91 -14.54
N LYS A 22 11.77 -15.95 -13.73
CA LYS A 22 12.93 -16.16 -12.88
C LYS A 22 12.69 -17.35 -11.95
N GLU A 23 13.71 -18.21 -11.82
CA GLU A 23 13.69 -19.39 -10.96
C GLU A 23 13.27 -19.02 -9.52
N GLY A 24 12.44 -19.87 -8.92
CA GLY A 24 11.87 -19.68 -7.59
C GLY A 24 10.62 -18.80 -7.53
N LYS A 25 10.21 -18.17 -8.64
CA LYS A 25 8.98 -17.35 -8.66
C LYS A 25 7.71 -18.10 -8.99
N THR A 26 7.80 -19.12 -9.82
CA THR A 26 6.66 -19.82 -10.39
C THR A 26 7.03 -21.27 -10.65
N LEU A 27 6.02 -22.13 -10.81
CA LEU A 27 6.16 -23.51 -11.23
C LEU A 27 5.81 -23.62 -12.72
N LYS A 28 6.19 -24.72 -13.39
CA LYS A 28 5.97 -24.85 -14.84
C LYS A 28 4.49 -24.93 -15.18
N GLU A 29 3.74 -25.64 -14.35
CA GLU A 29 2.29 -25.83 -14.41
C GLU A 29 1.47 -24.55 -14.12
N LEU A 30 2.12 -23.49 -13.62
CA LEU A 30 1.50 -22.20 -13.31
C LEU A 30 1.77 -21.14 -14.40
N LYS A 31 2.14 -21.60 -15.60
CA LYS A 31 2.34 -20.79 -16.81
C LYS A 31 1.33 -21.23 -17.86
N GLU A 32 0.60 -20.28 -18.40
CA GLU A 32 -0.40 -20.57 -19.44
C GLU A 32 -0.43 -19.47 -20.50
N GLY A 33 -0.51 -19.89 -21.75
CA GLY A 33 -0.74 -19.02 -22.89
C GLY A 33 -2.19 -19.14 -23.37
N ILE A 34 -2.89 -18.02 -23.48
CA ILE A 34 -4.26 -17.91 -24.00
C ILE A 34 -4.15 -17.28 -25.39
N ASN A 35 -4.59 -17.99 -26.42
CA ASN A 35 -4.37 -17.64 -27.83
C ASN A 35 -2.89 -17.52 -28.23
N CYS A 36 -1.99 -18.13 -27.47
CA CYS A 36 -0.57 -18.24 -27.78
C CYS A 36 0.07 -19.41 -27.03
N THR A 37 1.24 -19.89 -27.47
CA THR A 37 1.98 -20.95 -26.76
C THR A 37 2.83 -20.38 -25.62
N THR A 38 3.14 -21.18 -24.60
CA THR A 38 3.95 -20.74 -23.45
C THR A 38 5.41 -20.46 -23.79
N ASP A 39 5.94 -21.09 -24.84
CA ASP A 39 7.39 -21.11 -25.10
C ASP A 39 7.86 -20.02 -26.07
N ASN A 40 6.95 -19.48 -26.89
CA ASN A 40 7.28 -18.52 -27.96
C ASN A 40 6.50 -17.20 -27.86
N ILE A 41 6.05 -16.81 -26.66
CA ILE A 41 5.22 -15.62 -26.40
C ILE A 41 5.72 -14.36 -27.12
N GLU A 42 7.02 -14.06 -27.02
CA GLU A 42 7.58 -12.84 -27.65
C GLU A 42 7.42 -12.87 -29.17
N LYS A 43 7.73 -14.01 -29.80
CA LYS A 43 7.66 -14.17 -31.25
C LYS A 43 6.21 -14.10 -31.72
N GLU A 44 5.32 -14.83 -31.07
CA GLU A 44 3.89 -14.84 -31.43
C GLU A 44 3.25 -13.47 -31.27
N PHE A 45 3.56 -12.76 -30.18
CA PHE A 45 3.06 -11.40 -29.98
C PHE A 45 3.52 -10.47 -31.09
N ASN A 46 4.77 -10.63 -31.52
CA ASN A 46 5.33 -9.81 -32.58
C ASN A 46 4.72 -10.16 -33.93
N ILE A 47 4.58 -11.45 -34.29
CA ILE A 47 3.95 -11.90 -35.54
C ILE A 47 2.58 -11.24 -35.74
N VAL A 48 1.71 -11.25 -34.72
CA VAL A 48 0.39 -10.58 -34.82
C VAL A 48 0.53 -9.08 -35.08
N LYS A 49 1.47 -8.40 -34.43
CA LYS A 49 1.71 -6.97 -34.69
C LYS A 49 2.26 -6.73 -36.09
N GLU A 50 3.07 -7.64 -36.63
CA GLU A 50 3.58 -7.54 -37.99
C GLU A 50 2.46 -7.73 -39.01
N MET A 51 1.61 -8.74 -38.82
CA MET A 51 0.44 -9.00 -39.69
C MET A 51 -0.48 -7.77 -39.81
N TYR A 52 -0.65 -7.02 -38.73
CA TYR A 52 -1.49 -5.82 -38.70
C TYR A 52 -0.72 -4.49 -38.82
N ASN A 53 0.57 -4.51 -39.17
CA ASN A 53 1.43 -3.33 -39.30
C ASN A 53 1.41 -2.39 -38.08
N LYS A 54 1.45 -2.96 -36.87
CA LYS A 54 1.34 -2.25 -35.57
C LYS A 54 2.53 -2.48 -34.65
N LYS A 55 3.74 -2.40 -35.23
CA LYS A 55 5.03 -2.62 -34.56
C LYS A 55 5.40 -1.50 -33.58
N GLU A 56 4.84 -0.30 -33.76
CA GLU A 56 5.18 0.88 -32.96
C GLU A 56 4.34 1.05 -31.67
N GLY A 57 4.88 1.86 -30.76
CA GLY A 57 4.21 2.28 -29.53
C GLY A 57 4.18 1.20 -28.44
N LYS A 58 3.13 1.21 -27.62
CA LYS A 58 2.98 0.28 -26.51
C LYS A 58 2.89 -1.16 -27.02
N GLN A 59 3.81 -2.01 -26.56
CA GLN A 59 3.97 -3.38 -27.04
C GLN A 59 3.08 -4.40 -26.34
N TYR A 60 2.84 -4.21 -25.04
CA TYR A 60 2.04 -5.10 -24.21
C TYR A 60 1.42 -4.34 -23.04
N TYR A 61 0.42 -4.95 -22.41
CA TYR A 61 -0.13 -4.52 -21.14
C TYR A 61 0.21 -5.53 -20.06
N HIS A 62 0.54 -5.04 -18.86
CA HIS A 62 0.84 -5.90 -17.73
C HIS A 62 -0.16 -5.68 -16.61
N TYR A 63 -0.97 -6.69 -16.32
CA TYR A 63 -1.85 -6.68 -15.16
C TYR A 63 -1.36 -7.64 -14.10
N THR A 64 -1.72 -7.34 -12.86
CA THR A 64 -1.54 -8.22 -11.71
C THR A 64 -2.87 -8.40 -11.00
N GLN A 65 -3.08 -9.60 -10.46
CA GLN A 65 -4.19 -9.92 -9.57
C GLN A 65 -3.60 -10.58 -8.32
N ALA A 66 -3.59 -9.88 -7.19
CA ALA A 66 -2.94 -10.32 -5.97
C ALA A 66 -3.95 -10.71 -4.90
N PHE A 67 -3.87 -11.92 -4.35
CA PHE A 67 -4.80 -12.45 -3.34
C PHE A 67 -4.39 -12.08 -1.92
N SER A 68 -5.32 -12.12 -0.95
CA SER A 68 -4.97 -11.87 0.45
C SER A 68 -4.20 -13.06 1.00
N LYS A 69 -3.19 -12.79 1.81
CA LYS A 69 -2.47 -13.81 2.58
C LYS A 69 -3.41 -14.61 3.49
N THR A 70 -4.46 -13.96 3.97
CA THR A 70 -5.45 -14.55 4.87
C THR A 70 -6.40 -15.51 4.17
N ASP A 71 -6.53 -15.45 2.83
CA ASP A 71 -7.50 -16.26 2.10
C ASP A 71 -7.05 -17.73 1.97
N LYS A 72 -5.81 -18.07 2.35
CA LYS A 72 -5.22 -19.43 2.25
C LYS A 72 -5.49 -20.12 0.91
N ILE A 73 -5.45 -19.36 -0.19
CA ILE A 73 -5.67 -19.88 -1.54
C ILE A 73 -4.46 -20.71 -1.99
N THR A 74 -4.68 -21.78 -2.75
CA THR A 74 -3.59 -22.53 -3.39
C THR A 74 -3.12 -21.86 -4.68
N PRO A 75 -1.87 -22.06 -5.12
CA PRO A 75 -1.38 -21.50 -6.38
C PRO A 75 -2.20 -21.91 -7.60
N GLU A 76 -2.65 -23.16 -7.65
CA GLU A 76 -3.45 -23.73 -8.75
C GLU A 76 -4.82 -23.05 -8.81
N LYS A 77 -5.47 -22.90 -7.64
CA LYS A 77 -6.76 -22.23 -7.58
C LYS A 77 -6.66 -20.75 -7.94
N ALA A 78 -5.58 -20.09 -7.51
CA ALA A 78 -5.29 -18.72 -7.91
C ALA A 78 -5.11 -18.61 -9.43
N HIS A 79 -4.42 -19.57 -10.05
CA HIS A 79 -4.23 -19.64 -11.49
C HIS A 79 -5.56 -19.79 -12.24
N GLU A 80 -6.40 -20.75 -11.84
CA GLU A 80 -7.72 -20.98 -12.42
C GLU A 80 -8.62 -19.74 -12.34
N ILE A 81 -8.67 -19.10 -11.17
CA ILE A 81 -9.42 -17.84 -10.99
C ILE A 81 -8.88 -16.74 -11.90
N GLY A 82 -7.56 -16.67 -12.07
CA GLY A 82 -6.91 -15.73 -12.96
C GLY A 82 -7.30 -15.95 -14.42
N LYS A 83 -7.30 -17.21 -14.86
CA LYS A 83 -7.70 -17.63 -16.20
C LYS A 83 -9.16 -17.26 -16.47
N GLU A 84 -10.10 -17.68 -15.61
CA GLU A 84 -11.52 -17.34 -15.78
C GLU A 84 -11.71 -15.82 -15.82
N TRP A 85 -11.05 -15.09 -14.93
CA TRP A 85 -11.16 -13.64 -14.88
C TRP A 85 -10.68 -12.98 -16.18
N ILE A 86 -9.55 -13.40 -16.74
CA ILE A 86 -9.00 -12.74 -17.92
C ILE A 86 -9.79 -13.08 -19.19
N GLU A 87 -10.21 -14.33 -19.35
CA GLU A 87 -11.02 -14.78 -20.51
C GLU A 87 -12.39 -14.09 -20.57
N LYS A 88 -13.01 -13.84 -19.42
CA LYS A 88 -14.27 -13.07 -19.35
C LYS A 88 -14.10 -11.60 -19.76
N ASN A 89 -12.94 -11.01 -19.50
CA ASN A 89 -12.74 -9.56 -19.61
C ASN A 89 -12.00 -9.12 -20.88
N ILE A 90 -11.15 -9.99 -21.45
CA ILE A 90 -10.30 -9.68 -22.59
C ILE A 90 -10.37 -10.85 -23.59
N LYS A 91 -11.11 -10.61 -24.69
CA LYS A 91 -11.30 -11.56 -25.79
C LYS A 91 -10.56 -11.09 -27.04
N GLY A 92 -10.10 -12.02 -27.87
CA GLY A 92 -9.40 -11.73 -29.11
C GLY A 92 -7.97 -11.21 -28.95
N TYR A 93 -7.38 -11.30 -27.76
CA TYR A 93 -5.97 -10.96 -27.52
C TYR A 93 -5.18 -12.20 -27.10
N GLN A 94 -3.89 -12.18 -27.41
CA GLN A 94 -2.95 -13.15 -26.88
C GLN A 94 -2.51 -12.74 -25.48
N ILE A 95 -2.51 -13.68 -24.55
CA ILE A 95 -2.28 -13.42 -23.13
C ILE A 95 -1.35 -14.49 -22.56
N TYR A 96 -0.34 -14.05 -21.82
CA TYR A 96 0.49 -14.91 -21.01
C TYR A 96 0.15 -14.72 -19.53
N LEU A 97 -0.33 -15.79 -18.90
CA LEU A 97 -0.67 -15.88 -17.49
C LEU A 97 0.45 -16.61 -16.74
N VAL A 98 0.96 -16.01 -15.67
CA VAL A 98 1.91 -16.63 -14.76
C VAL A 98 1.50 -16.39 -13.32
N THR A 99 1.43 -17.44 -12.51
CA THR A 99 1.17 -17.31 -11.07
C THR A 99 2.47 -17.31 -10.28
N HIS A 100 2.67 -16.29 -9.43
CA HIS A 100 3.85 -16.13 -8.59
C HIS A 100 3.60 -16.56 -7.15
N ILE A 101 4.56 -17.30 -6.62
CA ILE A 101 4.60 -17.86 -5.25
C ILE A 101 5.84 -17.40 -4.46
N ASP A 102 6.65 -16.49 -5.02
CA ASP A 102 7.90 -15.98 -4.39
C ASP A 102 7.68 -15.04 -3.21
N LYS A 103 6.44 -14.60 -2.99
CA LYS A 103 6.08 -13.65 -1.94
C LYS A 103 5.14 -14.32 -0.95
N GLU A 104 5.01 -13.67 0.18
CA GLU A 104 4.06 -14.04 1.23
C GLU A 104 2.59 -14.09 0.76
N HIS A 105 2.26 -13.54 -0.42
CA HIS A 105 0.96 -13.70 -1.06
C HIS A 105 1.10 -14.17 -2.50
N ILE A 106 0.17 -15.02 -2.91
CA ILE A 106 0.02 -15.49 -4.29
C ILE A 106 -0.54 -14.37 -5.16
N HIS A 107 0.01 -14.23 -6.36
CA HIS A 107 -0.46 -13.25 -7.32
C HIS A 107 -0.26 -13.71 -8.75
N ASN A 108 -1.25 -13.42 -9.60
CA ASN A 108 -1.18 -13.67 -11.02
C ASN A 108 -0.60 -12.46 -11.74
N HIS A 109 0.17 -12.72 -12.79
CA HIS A 109 0.66 -11.76 -13.77
C HIS A 109 0.04 -12.08 -15.13
N PHE A 110 -0.50 -11.07 -15.80
CA PHE A 110 -1.06 -11.16 -17.14
C PHE A 110 -0.28 -10.24 -18.07
N LEU A 111 0.44 -10.79 -19.04
CA LEU A 111 0.98 -10.03 -20.16
C LEU A 111 0.05 -10.17 -21.35
N ILE A 112 -0.56 -9.07 -21.77
CA ILE A 112 -1.54 -9.07 -22.86
C ILE A 112 -0.91 -8.38 -24.07
N ASN A 113 -1.02 -8.98 -25.24
CA ASN A 113 -0.57 -8.35 -26.48
C ASN A 113 -1.31 -7.02 -26.67
N SER A 114 -0.60 -5.99 -27.14
CA SER A 114 -1.23 -4.71 -27.41
C SER A 114 -2.21 -4.76 -28.58
N VAL A 115 -2.07 -5.75 -29.48
CA VAL A 115 -2.86 -5.92 -30.70
C VAL A 115 -3.69 -7.19 -30.60
N SER A 116 -4.95 -7.09 -30.99
CA SER A 116 -5.90 -8.20 -31.11
C SER A 116 -5.50 -9.12 -32.26
N ILE A 117 -5.53 -10.43 -32.03
CA ILE A 117 -5.28 -11.44 -33.07
C ILE A 117 -6.49 -11.56 -34.01
N GLU A 118 -7.69 -11.18 -33.56
CA GLU A 118 -8.92 -11.33 -34.35
C GLU A 118 -9.11 -10.18 -35.35
N ASP A 119 -8.93 -8.94 -34.89
CA ASP A 119 -9.30 -7.74 -35.66
C ASP A 119 -8.19 -6.69 -35.76
N GLY A 120 -7.01 -7.00 -35.22
CA GLY A 120 -5.86 -6.10 -35.23
C GLY A 120 -6.05 -4.83 -34.39
N LYS A 121 -7.15 -4.64 -33.66
CA LYS A 121 -7.36 -3.43 -32.85
C LYS A 121 -6.38 -3.38 -31.68
N LYS A 122 -5.99 -2.16 -31.28
CA LYS A 122 -5.16 -1.96 -30.09
C LYS A 122 -6.03 -2.12 -28.84
N LEU A 123 -5.52 -2.78 -27.81
CA LEU A 123 -6.22 -2.94 -26.54
C LEU A 123 -6.49 -1.57 -25.92
N GLN A 124 -7.77 -1.31 -25.62
CA GLN A 124 -8.24 -0.13 -24.93
C GLN A 124 -9.03 -0.54 -23.68
N ILE A 125 -8.57 -0.10 -22.51
CA ILE A 125 -9.24 -0.33 -21.23
C ILE A 125 -9.53 1.03 -20.61
N SER A 126 -10.78 1.48 -20.75
CA SER A 126 -11.25 2.72 -20.13
C SER A 126 -11.37 2.56 -18.60
N PRO A 127 -11.37 3.66 -17.82
CA PRO A 127 -11.60 3.59 -16.38
C PRO A 127 -12.90 2.84 -16.00
N LYS A 128 -13.99 3.06 -16.76
CA LYS A 128 -15.26 2.33 -16.60
C LYS A 128 -15.12 0.83 -16.89
N LYS A 129 -14.36 0.45 -17.92
CA LYS A 129 -14.09 -0.96 -18.21
C LYS A 129 -13.27 -1.60 -17.10
N LEU A 130 -12.23 -0.93 -16.62
CA LEU A 130 -11.41 -1.41 -15.50
C LEU A 130 -12.23 -1.61 -14.22
N GLU A 131 -13.17 -0.71 -13.93
CA GLU A 131 -14.10 -0.85 -12.82
C GLU A 131 -14.98 -2.11 -12.96
N LYS A 132 -15.57 -2.34 -14.15
CA LYS A 132 -16.30 -3.58 -14.45
C LYS A 132 -15.44 -4.83 -14.26
N MET A 133 -14.19 -4.81 -14.72
CA MET A 133 -13.24 -5.91 -14.53
C MET A 133 -12.97 -6.20 -13.04
N LYS A 134 -12.90 -5.17 -12.20
CA LYS A 134 -12.75 -5.32 -10.74
C LYS A 134 -14.01 -5.88 -10.09
N ILE A 135 -15.20 -5.42 -10.51
CA ILE A 135 -16.47 -5.97 -10.03
C ILE A 135 -16.56 -7.46 -10.36
N GLU A 136 -16.20 -7.86 -11.58
CA GLU A 136 -16.19 -9.27 -11.98
C GLU A 136 -15.21 -10.09 -11.15
N SER A 137 -14.00 -9.57 -10.88
CA SER A 137 -13.05 -10.25 -9.99
C SER A 137 -13.59 -10.41 -8.57
N ASN A 138 -14.34 -9.43 -8.06
CA ASN A 138 -14.97 -9.53 -6.75
C ASN A 138 -16.06 -10.60 -6.72
N LYS A 139 -16.87 -10.72 -7.79
CA LYS A 139 -17.87 -11.79 -7.91
C LYS A 139 -17.24 -13.18 -7.92
N ILE A 140 -16.15 -13.35 -8.67
CA ILE A 140 -15.40 -14.62 -8.67
C ILE A 140 -14.83 -14.89 -7.28
N CYS A 141 -14.22 -13.89 -6.64
CA CYS A 141 -13.73 -14.05 -5.26
C CYS A 141 -14.84 -14.45 -4.28
N GLU A 142 -16.01 -13.82 -4.36
CA GLU A 142 -17.15 -14.11 -3.49
C GLU A 142 -17.68 -15.54 -3.69
N ARG A 143 -17.76 -16.00 -4.94
CA ARG A 143 -18.14 -17.39 -5.29
C ARG A 143 -17.17 -18.42 -4.71
N GLU A 144 -15.87 -18.11 -4.74
CA GLU A 144 -14.81 -18.98 -4.22
C GLU A 144 -14.56 -18.77 -2.71
N HIS A 145 -15.46 -18.09 -2.00
CA HIS A 145 -15.35 -17.78 -0.56
C HIS A 145 -14.08 -17.00 -0.16
N LEU A 146 -13.51 -16.24 -1.10
CA LEU A 146 -12.38 -15.35 -0.90
C LEU A 146 -12.85 -13.96 -0.51
N LYS A 147 -12.02 -13.21 0.22
CA LYS A 147 -12.35 -11.84 0.63
C LYS A 147 -12.60 -10.92 -0.57
N LYS A 148 -13.65 -10.10 -0.56
CA LYS A 148 -13.91 -9.09 -1.59
C LYS A 148 -13.25 -7.74 -1.27
N ILE A 149 -13.02 -6.92 -2.30
CA ILE A 149 -12.59 -5.52 -2.13
C ILE A 149 -13.83 -4.63 -2.11
N ASP A 150 -13.94 -3.76 -1.11
CA ASP A 150 -14.88 -2.65 -1.19
C ASP A 150 -14.35 -1.62 -2.20
N LEU A 151 -14.97 -1.57 -3.39
CA LEU A 151 -14.60 -0.64 -4.46
C LEU A 151 -15.03 0.80 -4.16
N ASN A 152 -15.94 1.00 -3.20
CA ASN A 152 -16.45 2.31 -2.81
C ASN A 152 -15.63 2.96 -1.70
N LYS A 153 -14.79 2.19 -1.00
CA LYS A 153 -13.92 2.69 0.07
C LYS A 153 -12.83 3.61 -0.51
N LYS A 154 -13.12 4.91 -0.55
CA LYS A 154 -12.11 5.95 -0.77
C LYS A 154 -11.28 6.10 0.49
N SER A 155 -9.96 5.96 0.36
CA SER A 155 -9.07 6.31 1.47
C SER A 155 -9.14 7.81 1.71
N SER A 156 -9.44 8.23 2.94
CA SER A 156 -9.41 9.64 3.35
C SER A 156 -8.03 10.26 3.15
N ILE A 157 -6.99 9.43 3.15
CA ILE A 157 -5.59 9.80 2.91
C ILE A 157 -5.14 9.30 1.55
N PHE A 158 -4.56 10.18 0.74
CA PHE A 158 -3.92 9.79 -0.50
C PHE A 158 -2.44 9.50 -0.23
N LYS A 159 -2.00 8.26 -0.50
CA LYS A 159 -0.59 7.85 -0.41
C LYS A 159 -0.14 7.27 -1.75
N THR A 160 1.06 7.67 -2.18
CA THR A 160 1.74 7.02 -3.32
C THR A 160 2.38 5.70 -2.89
N ASP A 161 2.67 4.81 -3.85
CA ASP A 161 3.43 3.57 -3.58
C ASP A 161 4.82 3.84 -2.98
N GLY A 162 5.40 5.00 -3.28
CA GLY A 162 6.63 5.47 -2.65
C GLY A 162 6.45 5.72 -1.15
N GLU A 163 5.43 6.52 -0.80
CA GLU A 163 5.08 6.81 0.60
C GLU A 163 4.79 5.53 1.38
N TYR A 164 3.97 4.63 0.83
CA TYR A 164 3.63 3.36 1.48
C TYR A 164 4.88 2.50 1.79
N ARG A 165 5.88 2.48 0.89
CA ARG A 165 7.12 1.71 1.11
C ARG A 165 8.02 2.32 2.18
N ILE A 166 8.06 3.64 2.29
CA ILE A 166 8.82 4.36 3.33
C ILE A 166 8.18 4.06 4.68
N GLU A 167 6.86 4.22 4.80
CA GLU A 167 6.11 3.93 6.03
C GLU A 167 6.25 2.46 6.45
N LYS A 168 6.22 1.51 5.51
CA LYS A 168 6.42 0.08 5.82
C LYS A 168 7.81 -0.22 6.40
N ARG A 169 8.82 0.62 6.16
CA ARG A 169 10.15 0.52 6.77
C ARG A 169 10.22 1.18 8.16
N GLY A 170 9.09 1.66 8.68
CA GLY A 170 9.02 2.43 9.92
C GLY A 170 9.70 3.80 9.79
N GLN A 171 9.76 4.34 8.58
CA GLN A 171 10.28 5.68 8.31
C GLN A 171 9.11 6.64 8.08
N GLU A 172 9.29 7.86 8.54
CA GLU A 172 8.32 8.91 8.33
C GLU A 172 8.46 9.51 6.92
N THR A 173 7.35 9.98 6.36
CA THR A 173 7.34 10.68 5.07
C THR A 173 7.12 12.16 5.31
N TRP A 174 7.78 13.03 4.53
CA TRP A 174 7.56 14.48 4.65
C TRP A 174 6.09 14.90 4.45
N LYS A 175 5.30 14.11 3.70
CA LYS A 175 3.85 14.31 3.61
C LYS A 175 3.10 13.81 4.85
N GLY A 176 3.64 12.80 5.54
CA GLY A 176 3.20 12.37 6.86
C GLY A 176 3.38 13.51 7.87
N GLU A 177 4.59 14.06 7.95
CA GLU A 177 4.92 15.23 8.79
C GLU A 177 3.96 16.39 8.49
N LEU A 178 3.76 16.73 7.21
CA LEU A 178 2.77 17.75 6.83
C LEU A 178 1.36 17.44 7.35
N ARG A 179 0.90 16.19 7.27
CA ARG A 179 -0.44 15.82 7.73
C ARG A 179 -0.57 15.97 9.24
N GLU A 180 0.46 15.61 9.99
CA GLU A 180 0.49 15.75 11.44
C GLU A 180 0.47 17.21 11.88
N VAL A 181 1.38 18.05 11.36
CA VAL A 181 1.43 19.47 11.74
C VAL A 181 0.17 20.22 11.34
N ILE A 182 -0.42 19.89 10.18
CA ILE A 182 -1.71 20.46 9.76
C ILE A 182 -2.81 20.07 10.74
N GLU A 183 -2.89 18.80 11.16
CA GLU A 183 -3.93 18.36 12.09
C GLU A 183 -3.78 19.00 13.48
N LEU A 184 -2.54 19.16 13.95
CA LEU A 184 -2.23 19.81 15.21
C LEU A 184 -2.64 21.30 15.19
N GLU A 185 -2.27 22.03 14.15
CA GLU A 185 -2.59 23.47 14.07
C GLU A 185 -4.05 23.73 13.70
N LEU A 186 -4.69 22.83 12.95
CA LEU A 186 -6.14 22.90 12.72
C LEU A 186 -6.91 22.94 14.04
N LYS A 187 -6.50 22.15 15.05
CA LYS A 187 -7.15 22.10 16.38
C LYS A 187 -6.92 23.34 17.24
N LYS A 188 -5.95 24.19 16.88
CA LYS A 188 -5.51 25.34 17.68
C LYS A 188 -5.87 26.69 17.05
N SER A 189 -6.14 26.70 15.75
CA SER A 189 -6.31 27.92 14.97
C SER A 189 -7.77 28.34 14.93
N LYS A 190 -8.03 29.65 15.02
CA LYS A 190 -9.41 30.18 15.06
C LYS A 190 -9.96 30.49 13.68
N ASN A 191 -9.07 30.84 12.75
CA ASN A 191 -9.39 31.23 11.39
C ASN A 191 -8.27 30.80 10.44
N LEU A 192 -8.47 31.02 9.15
CA LEU A 192 -7.53 30.56 8.13
C LEU A 192 -6.18 31.28 8.19
N GLU A 193 -6.18 32.57 8.50
CA GLU A 193 -4.97 33.38 8.62
C GLU A 193 -4.12 32.90 9.80
N ASP A 194 -4.72 32.76 11.00
CA ASP A 194 -4.07 32.20 12.19
C ASP A 194 -3.44 30.82 11.88
N PHE A 195 -4.19 29.98 11.16
CA PHE A 195 -3.73 28.64 10.76
C PHE A 195 -2.47 28.69 9.88
N ARG A 196 -2.44 29.61 8.92
CA ARG A 196 -1.32 29.76 7.99
C ARG A 196 -0.10 30.36 8.66
N GLU A 197 -0.30 31.33 9.55
CA GLU A 197 0.76 31.94 10.35
C GLU A 197 1.38 30.92 11.29
N ASN A 198 0.55 30.18 12.05
CA ASN A 198 1.01 29.12 12.93
C ASN A 198 1.85 28.05 12.21
N LEU A 199 1.41 27.62 11.02
CA LEU A 199 2.15 26.65 10.20
C LEU A 199 3.52 27.18 9.76
N LYS A 200 3.59 28.47 9.39
CA LYS A 200 4.82 29.11 8.97
C LYS A 200 5.77 29.33 10.14
N GLU A 201 5.29 29.89 11.25
CA GLU A 201 6.15 30.27 12.37
C GLU A 201 6.69 29.07 13.16
N LYS A 202 5.85 28.06 13.39
CA LYS A 202 6.22 26.92 14.25
C LYS A 202 6.92 25.79 13.48
N TYR A 203 6.65 25.64 12.19
CA TYR A 203 7.08 24.48 11.41
C TYR A 203 7.71 24.84 10.06
N ASP A 204 7.86 26.14 9.73
CA ASP A 204 8.38 26.63 8.44
C ASP A 204 7.62 26.04 7.22
N VAL A 205 6.32 25.79 7.40
CA VAL A 205 5.44 25.29 6.34
C VAL A 205 4.79 26.47 5.62
N GLU A 206 5.25 26.76 4.40
CA GLU A 206 4.61 27.79 3.58
C GLU A 206 3.26 27.30 3.03
N THR A 207 2.26 28.17 3.06
CA THR A 207 0.94 27.90 2.50
C THR A 207 0.62 28.85 1.34
N ARG A 208 0.07 28.29 0.26
CA ARG A 208 -0.48 29.07 -0.86
C ARG A 208 -1.97 28.79 -1.02
N VAL A 209 -2.77 29.81 -0.75
CA VAL A 209 -4.24 29.77 -0.91
C VAL A 209 -4.63 30.40 -2.24
N THR A 210 -5.55 29.75 -2.93
CA THR A 210 -6.22 30.25 -4.15
C THR A 210 -7.73 30.25 -3.91
N LYS A 211 -8.53 30.63 -4.92
CA LYS A 211 -10.00 30.57 -4.83
C LYS A 211 -10.50 29.20 -4.36
N ASN A 212 -10.01 28.12 -4.97
CA ASN A 212 -10.55 26.76 -4.75
C ASN A 212 -9.59 25.78 -4.04
N THR A 213 -8.33 26.15 -3.84
CA THR A 213 -7.32 25.20 -3.34
C THR A 213 -6.36 25.84 -2.35
N ILE A 214 -5.82 25.01 -1.46
CA ILE A 214 -4.67 25.32 -0.60
C ILE A 214 -3.55 24.33 -0.94
N SER A 215 -2.32 24.82 -0.95
CA SER A 215 -1.10 24.01 -1.11
C SER A 215 -0.15 24.28 0.05
N TYR A 216 0.57 23.23 0.46
CA TYR A 216 1.51 23.24 1.58
C TYR A 216 2.91 22.92 1.06
N LYS A 217 3.91 23.67 1.48
CA LYS A 217 5.32 23.44 1.14
C LYS A 217 6.04 23.04 2.41
N HIS A 218 6.60 21.83 2.40
CA HIS A 218 7.42 21.35 3.50
C HIS A 218 8.78 22.05 3.49
N PRO A 219 9.38 22.39 4.65
CA PRO A 219 10.64 23.15 4.72
C PRO A 219 11.78 22.47 3.97
N THR A 220 11.86 21.13 4.04
CA THR A 220 12.92 20.35 3.36
C THR A 220 12.64 20.06 1.88
N GLN A 221 11.50 20.50 1.34
CA GLN A 221 11.08 20.16 -0.01
C GLN A 221 10.93 21.39 -0.91
N ASN A 222 11.52 21.33 -2.09
CA ASN A 222 11.44 22.42 -3.06
C ASN A 222 10.09 22.49 -3.82
N ARG A 223 9.15 21.60 -3.51
CA ARG A 223 7.84 21.50 -4.20
C ARG A 223 6.70 21.50 -3.19
N ALA A 224 5.73 22.38 -3.43
CA ALA A 224 4.47 22.38 -2.69
C ALA A 224 3.55 21.23 -3.12
N VAL A 225 2.76 20.71 -2.19
CA VAL A 225 1.74 19.70 -2.39
C VAL A 225 0.36 20.30 -2.19
N ARG A 226 -0.54 20.09 -3.16
CA ARG A 226 -1.94 20.50 -3.03
C ARG A 226 -2.62 19.70 -1.93
N GLY A 227 -3.45 20.32 -1.10
CA GLY A 227 -4.15 19.65 0.01
C GLY A 227 -4.87 18.36 -0.38
N LYS A 228 -5.57 18.35 -1.52
CA LYS A 228 -6.22 17.14 -2.08
C LYS A 228 -5.27 15.92 -2.26
N ARG A 229 -3.96 16.16 -2.46
CA ARG A 229 -2.93 15.11 -2.59
C ARG A 229 -2.43 14.59 -1.25
N LEU A 230 -2.74 15.26 -0.14
CA LEU A 230 -2.52 14.77 1.22
C LEU A 230 -3.73 13.94 1.69
N GLY A 231 -4.94 14.29 1.24
CA GLY A 231 -6.18 13.61 1.58
C GLY A 231 -7.38 14.54 1.49
N GLU A 232 -8.58 14.02 1.72
CA GLU A 232 -9.82 14.80 1.67
C GLU A 232 -9.85 15.87 2.78
N ASN A 233 -9.40 15.52 3.99
CA ASN A 233 -9.39 16.40 5.16
C ASN A 233 -8.44 17.62 5.04
N TYR A 234 -7.52 17.61 4.08
CA TYR A 234 -6.51 18.67 3.93
C TYR A 234 -6.85 19.65 2.80
N THR A 235 -8.02 19.50 2.17
CA THR A 235 -8.51 20.44 1.16
C THR A 235 -8.89 21.78 1.80
N LYS A 236 -8.95 22.85 0.99
CA LYS A 236 -9.31 24.19 1.48
C LYS A 236 -10.69 24.18 2.14
N GLU A 237 -11.64 23.50 1.51
CA GLU A 237 -13.00 23.34 2.01
C GLU A 237 -13.02 22.62 3.37
N SER A 238 -12.35 21.48 3.48
CA SER A 238 -12.28 20.73 4.75
C SER A 238 -11.60 21.52 5.87
N VAL A 239 -10.51 22.23 5.55
CA VAL A 239 -9.82 23.13 6.50
C VAL A 239 -10.76 24.22 7.00
N LEU A 240 -11.44 24.93 6.10
CA LEU A 240 -12.39 25.99 6.47
C LEU A 240 -13.56 25.45 7.29
N ASN A 241 -14.12 24.30 6.90
CA ASN A 241 -15.21 23.67 7.63
C ASN A 241 -14.80 23.30 9.06
N GLU A 242 -13.57 22.81 9.25
CA GLU A 242 -13.08 22.45 10.58
C GLU A 242 -12.82 23.67 11.46
N LEU A 243 -12.27 24.75 10.89
CA LEU A 243 -12.08 26.02 11.58
C LEU A 243 -13.42 26.66 11.99
N ASN A 244 -14.42 26.64 11.11
CA ASN A 244 -15.76 27.15 11.41
C ASN A 244 -16.43 26.38 12.56
N LYS A 245 -16.34 25.04 12.56
CA LYS A 245 -16.85 24.22 13.67
C LYS A 245 -16.21 24.59 15.02
N GLN A 246 -14.93 24.95 15.03
CA GLN A 246 -14.24 25.35 16.25
C GLN A 246 -14.67 26.74 16.72
N ALA A 247 -14.89 27.67 15.80
CA ALA A 247 -15.49 28.96 16.13
C ALA A 247 -16.88 28.80 16.77
N ASP A 248 -17.73 27.95 16.19
CA ASP A 248 -19.09 27.69 16.69
C ASP A 248 -19.08 27.04 18.09
N ARG A 249 -18.18 26.08 18.34
CA ARG A 249 -17.99 25.48 19.66
C ARG A 249 -17.61 26.52 20.70
N THR A 250 -16.64 27.38 20.37
CA THR A 250 -16.17 28.45 21.26
C THR A 250 -17.27 29.46 21.58
N ILE A 251 -18.16 29.75 20.62
CA ILE A 251 -19.31 30.65 20.81
C ILE A 251 -20.38 29.99 21.71
N SER A 252 -20.68 28.71 21.49
CA SER A 252 -21.66 27.98 22.31
C SER A 252 -21.25 27.85 23.77
N GLU A 253 -19.96 27.62 24.05
CA GLU A 253 -19.40 27.55 25.40
C GLU A 253 -19.46 28.92 26.11
N ARG A 254 -19.19 30.02 25.39
CA ARG A 254 -19.30 31.38 25.93
C ARG A 254 -20.73 31.78 26.24
N ASN A 255 -21.70 31.38 25.41
CA ASN A 255 -23.10 31.71 25.61
C ASN A 255 -23.74 30.96 26.80
N ASN A 256 -23.27 29.75 27.11
CA ASN A 256 -23.72 29.02 28.31
C ASN A 256 -23.12 29.57 29.61
N GLY A 257 -21.89 30.13 29.59
CA GLY A 257 -21.28 30.76 30.76
C GLY A 257 -21.89 32.11 31.18
N GLY A 258 -22.69 32.74 30.31
CA GLY A 258 -23.36 34.02 30.58
C GLY A 258 -24.68 33.91 31.35
N ARG A 259 -25.27 32.72 31.45
CA ARG A 259 -26.59 32.51 32.07
C ARG A 259 -26.54 32.33 33.60
N GLU A 260 -25.37 32.01 34.16
CA GLU A 260 -25.19 31.83 35.62
C GLU A 260 -24.97 33.13 36.40
N LYS A 261 -24.65 34.27 35.73
CA LYS A 261 -24.36 35.53 36.43
C LYS A 261 -25.57 36.42 36.76
N ASN A 262 -26.79 36.03 36.37
CA ASN A 262 -28.00 36.83 36.62
C ASN A 262 -28.99 36.22 37.64
N ILE A 263 -28.61 35.14 38.35
CA ILE A 263 -29.43 34.52 39.41
C ILE A 263 -28.71 34.69 40.77
N SER A 264 -28.29 35.90 41.12
CA SER A 264 -27.68 36.16 42.45
C SER A 264 -28.20 37.40 43.16
N LYS A 265 -29.35 37.97 42.72
CA LYS A 265 -29.94 39.16 43.38
C LYS A 265 -31.36 39.01 43.92
N ARG A 266 -31.96 37.81 43.94
CA ARG A 266 -33.23 37.58 44.63
C ARG A 266 -33.29 36.16 45.18
N THR A 267 -32.92 36.01 46.45
CA THR A 267 -33.75 35.44 47.54
C THR A 267 -32.86 35.25 48.75
N VAL A 268 -32.96 36.20 49.69
CA VAL A 268 -32.74 35.94 51.11
C VAL A 268 -33.99 35.22 51.60
N GLU A 269 -33.82 34.34 52.59
CA GLU A 269 -34.84 33.58 53.33
C GLU A 269 -35.17 32.18 52.83
N GLY A 270 -34.81 31.19 53.65
CA GLY A 270 -35.53 29.93 53.77
C GLY A 270 -34.74 28.64 53.52
N ALA A 271 -34.48 27.93 54.62
CA ALA A 271 -34.29 26.48 54.72
C ALA A 271 -32.89 25.90 54.39
N GLU A 272 -32.13 25.81 55.48
CA GLU A 272 -31.13 24.78 55.76
C GLU A 272 -31.65 23.34 55.58
N GLN A 273 -30.68 22.42 55.46
CA GLN A 273 -30.74 20.97 55.66
C GLN A 273 -31.25 20.09 54.50
N ASN A 274 -30.31 19.66 53.65
CA ASN A 274 -29.88 18.25 53.74
C ASN A 274 -28.44 18.05 53.23
N LYS A 275 -27.62 17.37 54.02
CA LYS A 275 -26.21 17.08 53.75
C LYS A 275 -26.09 15.85 52.84
N GLN A 276 -24.93 15.80 52.18
CA GLN A 276 -24.14 14.58 51.88
C GLN A 276 -24.29 14.00 50.47
N THR A 277 -23.45 14.48 49.55
CA THR A 277 -22.35 13.68 48.95
C THR A 277 -21.41 14.63 48.21
N GLY A 278 -20.17 14.73 48.67
CA GLY A 278 -19.17 15.62 48.10
C GLY A 278 -18.60 15.08 46.78
N ILE A 279 -18.71 15.86 45.72
CA ILE A 279 -17.85 15.72 44.54
C ILE A 279 -16.92 16.93 44.51
N ARG A 280 -15.67 16.63 44.87
CA ARG A 280 -14.50 17.51 44.83
C ARG A 280 -14.33 18.00 43.38
N LYS A 281 -14.41 19.32 43.14
CA LYS A 281 -13.92 19.93 41.90
C LYS A 281 -12.41 19.66 41.81
N GLN A 282 -12.03 18.56 41.17
CA GLN A 282 -10.65 18.34 40.75
C GLN A 282 -10.43 19.16 39.48
N SER A 283 -9.42 20.03 39.54
CA SER A 283 -9.00 20.92 38.48
C SER A 283 -8.65 20.15 37.21
N PHE A 284 -9.22 20.61 36.09
CA PHE A 284 -9.04 20.06 34.74
C PHE A 284 -7.57 20.11 34.27
N GLU A 285 -6.75 21.01 34.84
CA GLU A 285 -5.31 21.11 34.57
C GLU A 285 -4.49 19.93 35.11
N GLY A 286 -4.93 19.28 36.20
CA GLY A 286 -4.22 18.13 36.79
C GLY A 286 -4.35 16.85 35.95
N ASN A 287 -5.40 16.74 35.14
CA ASN A 287 -5.63 15.56 34.29
C ASN A 287 -4.85 15.64 32.97
N PHE A 288 -4.52 16.84 32.49
CA PHE A 288 -3.76 17.05 31.26
C PHE A 288 -2.30 16.57 31.38
N ASN A 289 -1.60 16.95 32.46
CA ASN A 289 -0.21 16.50 32.68
C ASN A 289 -0.10 14.99 32.92
N ARG A 290 -1.15 14.35 33.47
CA ARG A 290 -1.20 12.90 33.66
C ARG A 290 -1.37 12.15 32.34
N ILE A 291 -2.17 12.69 31.42
CA ILE A 291 -2.37 12.11 30.08
C ILE A 291 -1.09 12.25 29.24
N TYR A 292 -0.41 13.40 29.28
CA TYR A 292 0.86 13.58 28.55
C TYR A 292 2.00 12.72 29.12
N GLY A 293 2.04 12.50 30.44
CA GLY A 293 2.97 11.54 31.07
C GLY A 293 2.77 10.11 30.56
N SER A 294 1.52 9.65 30.48
CA SER A 294 1.17 8.32 29.96
C SER A 294 1.44 8.17 28.46
N ILE A 295 1.24 9.22 27.66
CA ILE A 295 1.56 9.23 26.22
C ILE A 295 3.07 9.11 26.01
N GLY A 296 3.88 9.81 26.80
CA GLY A 296 5.35 9.72 26.73
C GLY A 296 5.89 8.33 27.13
N GLU A 297 5.20 7.58 27.98
CA GLU A 297 5.52 6.18 28.29
C GLU A 297 5.14 5.22 27.16
N ILE A 298 4.00 5.44 26.52
CA ILE A 298 3.54 4.67 25.34
C ILE A 298 4.48 4.92 24.14
N GLU A 299 4.91 6.15 23.90
CA GLU A 299 5.86 6.50 22.84
C GLU A 299 7.24 5.90 23.09
N ARG A 300 7.72 5.90 24.34
CA ARG A 300 8.96 5.22 24.72
C ARG A 300 8.85 3.71 24.53
N GLY A 301 7.73 3.11 24.92
CA GLY A 301 7.43 1.70 24.68
C GLY A 301 7.38 1.34 23.18
N ALA A 302 6.76 2.18 22.36
CA ALA A 302 6.69 2.00 20.91
C ALA A 302 8.06 2.12 20.23
N LYS A 303 8.89 3.09 20.66
CA LYS A 303 10.29 3.21 20.19
C LYS A 303 11.10 1.97 20.58
N GLN A 304 10.98 1.50 21.81
CA GLN A 304 11.72 0.34 22.30
C GLN A 304 11.28 -0.97 21.63
N PHE A 305 9.98 -1.10 21.33
CA PHE A 305 9.45 -2.19 20.51
C PHE A 305 9.96 -2.14 19.07
N SER A 306 10.03 -0.95 18.47
CA SER A 306 10.57 -0.77 17.11
C SER A 306 12.07 -1.10 17.01
N ILE A 307 12.84 -0.84 18.06
CA ILE A 307 14.27 -1.19 18.15
C ILE A 307 14.42 -2.71 18.28
N LYS A 308 13.67 -3.35 19.20
CA LYS A 308 13.69 -4.81 19.34
C LYS A 308 13.27 -5.53 18.06
N ALA A 309 12.25 -5.04 17.36
CA ALA A 309 11.83 -5.61 16.08
C ALA A 309 12.91 -5.48 14.99
N ARG A 310 13.67 -4.37 14.98
CA ARG A 310 14.82 -4.19 14.06
C ARG A 310 15.98 -5.11 14.43
N GLU A 311 16.25 -5.30 15.72
CA GLU A 311 17.28 -6.24 16.18
C GLU A 311 16.92 -7.70 15.86
N GLU A 312 15.66 -8.10 16.03
CA GLU A 312 15.18 -9.43 15.63
C GLU A 312 15.24 -9.63 14.12
N GLU A 313 14.86 -8.62 13.33
CA GLU A 313 14.97 -8.69 11.87
C GLU A 313 16.44 -8.79 11.43
N GLN A 314 17.36 -8.09 12.10
CA GLN A 314 18.79 -8.17 11.82
C GLN A 314 19.35 -9.56 12.19
N ARG A 315 18.98 -10.10 13.36
CA ARG A 315 19.37 -11.47 13.76
C ARG A 315 18.86 -12.52 12.78
N ALA A 316 17.61 -12.42 12.34
CA ALA A 316 17.03 -13.32 11.35
C ALA A 316 17.74 -13.24 9.98
N ARG A 317 18.21 -12.05 9.58
CA ARG A 317 19.02 -11.86 8.37
C ARG A 317 20.41 -12.48 8.52
N GLU A 318 21.08 -12.27 9.64
CA GLU A 318 22.39 -12.86 9.93
C GLU A 318 22.33 -14.39 9.97
N GLU A 319 21.27 -14.96 10.59
CA GLU A 319 21.02 -16.40 10.62
C GLU A 319 20.72 -16.95 9.21
N SER A 320 19.90 -16.26 8.42
CA SER A 320 19.63 -16.64 7.03
C SER A 320 20.89 -16.62 6.16
N GLU A 321 21.77 -15.64 6.36
CA GLU A 321 23.07 -15.60 5.66
C GLU A 321 24.00 -16.73 6.11
N ARG A 322 24.00 -17.06 7.40
CA ARG A 322 24.76 -18.20 7.94
C ARG A 322 24.31 -19.51 7.34
N ILE A 323 23.00 -19.79 7.34
CA ILE A 323 22.41 -20.99 6.72
C ILE A 323 22.79 -21.07 5.24
N ARG A 324 22.73 -19.94 4.53
CA ARG A 324 23.13 -19.87 3.11
C ARG A 324 24.60 -20.22 2.88
N ARG A 325 25.51 -19.76 3.76
CA ARG A 325 26.94 -20.11 3.70
C ARG A 325 27.16 -21.59 3.99
N GLU A 326 26.47 -22.16 4.98
CA GLU A 326 26.55 -23.59 5.32
C GLU A 326 26.02 -24.47 4.17
N GLN A 327 24.93 -24.09 3.52
CA GLN A 327 24.41 -24.79 2.33
C GLN A 327 25.40 -24.71 1.15
N GLN A 328 26.04 -23.55 0.93
CA GLN A 328 27.06 -23.42 -0.11
C GLN A 328 28.29 -24.29 0.17
N ASN A 329 28.74 -24.37 1.41
CA ASN A 329 29.88 -25.21 1.79
C ASN A 329 29.54 -26.70 1.66
N SER A 330 28.37 -27.12 2.14
CA SER A 330 27.89 -28.50 1.98
C SER A 330 27.79 -28.91 0.51
N ARG A 331 27.33 -28.00 -0.36
CA ARG A 331 27.29 -28.24 -1.80
C ARG A 331 28.68 -28.40 -2.42
N LYS A 332 29.66 -27.57 -2.01
CA LYS A 332 31.05 -27.70 -2.48
C LYS A 332 31.67 -29.03 -2.04
N GLU A 333 31.42 -29.47 -0.81
CA GLU A 333 31.90 -30.77 -0.32
C GLU A 333 31.29 -31.94 -1.08
N LEU A 334 29.97 -31.90 -1.36
CA LEU A 334 29.31 -32.92 -2.19
C LEU A 334 29.87 -32.94 -3.62
N GLU A 335 30.11 -31.78 -4.23
CA GLU A 335 30.73 -31.68 -5.55
C GLU A 335 32.16 -32.24 -5.55
N GLN A 336 32.92 -32.00 -4.48
CA GLN A 336 34.28 -32.54 -4.33
C GLN A 336 34.27 -34.06 -4.14
N ARG A 337 33.40 -34.61 -3.27
CA ARG A 337 33.22 -36.07 -3.12
C ARG A 337 32.81 -36.72 -4.43
N ALA A 338 31.86 -36.14 -5.16
CA ALA A 338 31.45 -36.65 -6.47
C ALA A 338 32.58 -36.59 -7.51
N ARG A 339 33.53 -35.63 -7.40
CA ARG A 339 34.73 -35.60 -8.25
C ARG A 339 35.73 -36.69 -7.86
N GLU A 340 35.92 -36.93 -6.57
CA GLU A 340 36.79 -37.99 -6.05
C GLU A 340 36.26 -39.39 -6.39
N ASP A 341 34.96 -39.64 -6.25
CA ASP A 341 34.34 -40.91 -6.63
C ASP A 341 34.45 -41.17 -8.13
N ARG A 342 34.25 -40.15 -8.97
CA ARG A 342 34.51 -40.25 -10.42
C ARG A 342 35.97 -40.56 -10.74
N ARG A 343 36.93 -40.03 -9.96
CA ARG A 343 38.36 -40.37 -10.11
C ARG A 343 38.65 -41.82 -9.71
N LYS A 344 38.06 -42.30 -8.60
CA LYS A 344 38.18 -43.70 -8.14
C LYS A 344 37.58 -44.70 -9.12
N TYR A 345 36.43 -44.39 -9.72
CA TYR A 345 35.83 -45.23 -10.77
C TYR A 345 36.69 -45.29 -12.04
N LYS A 346 37.31 -44.18 -12.44
CA LYS A 346 38.27 -44.18 -13.57
C LYS A 346 39.54 -44.98 -13.30
N THR A 347 40.00 -45.06 -12.04
CA THR A 347 41.17 -45.88 -11.68
C THR A 347 40.84 -47.36 -11.53
N ARG A 348 39.63 -47.72 -11.10
CA ARG A 348 39.15 -49.12 -11.07
C ARG A 348 38.81 -49.69 -12.45
N GLY A 349 38.40 -48.84 -13.40
CA GLY A 349 38.14 -49.25 -14.79
C GLY A 349 39.37 -49.64 -15.61
N PHE A 350 40.59 -49.53 -15.05
CA PHE A 350 41.85 -49.90 -15.70
C PHE A 350 42.41 -51.27 -15.25
N ASN A 351 41.69 -52.03 -14.40
CA ASN A 351 42.13 -53.35 -13.90
C ASN A 351 41.11 -54.47 -14.21
N LEU A 352 40.50 -54.45 -15.40
CA LEU A 352 39.63 -55.54 -15.89
C LEU A 352 40.14 -56.22 -17.17
N GLU A 353 41.38 -55.95 -17.56
CA GLU A 353 42.11 -56.75 -18.56
C GLU A 353 43.35 -57.34 -17.90
N ARG A 354 43.19 -58.48 -17.23
CA ARG A 354 44.25 -59.48 -17.06
C ARG A 354 43.66 -60.84 -16.73
#